data_AF-A0A523S208-F1
#
_entry.id   AF-A0A523S208-F1
#
_cell.length_a   1.000
_cell.length_b   1.000
_cell.length_c   1.000
_cell.angle_alpha   90.00
_cell.angle_beta   90.00
_cell.angle_gamma   90.00
#
_symmetry.space_group_name_H-M   'P 1'
#
loop_
_entity.id
_entity.type
_entity.pdbx_description
1 polymer ?
#
loop_
_entity_poly.entity_id
_entity_poly.type
_entity_poly.pdbx_seq_one_letter_code
_entity_poly.pdbx_strand_id
1 'polypeptide(L)'
;MNKLRKYVLIMSAISLLVFSGFILWSVTRASVPEDVKHKLGSDLIERIQAGTLATIHDSIVACRSIDDAYTVIDTLPDESVEQVWELLGGFHAFLTPEEIFRIARMDEVVRIDYNAVITIF
;
A
#
# COMPACT_ATOMS: atom_id res chain seq x y z
N MET A 1 -32.14 -38.81 5.41
CA MET A 1 -31.91 -37.38 5.75
C MET A 1 -32.98 -36.53 5.05
N ASN A 2 -33.83 -35.84 5.82
CA ASN A 2 -35.01 -35.13 5.29
C ASN A 2 -34.58 -33.97 4.37
N LYS A 3 -35.30 -33.71 3.26
CA LYS A 3 -34.93 -32.69 2.26
C LYS A 3 -34.71 -31.31 2.90
N LEU A 4 -35.55 -30.97 3.88
CA LEU A 4 -35.46 -29.73 4.66
C LEU A 4 -34.10 -29.55 5.37
N ARG A 5 -33.55 -30.61 5.98
CA ARG A 5 -32.24 -30.55 6.66
C ARG A 5 -31.09 -30.31 5.68
N LYS A 6 -31.17 -30.83 4.45
CA LYS A 6 -30.17 -30.57 3.40
C LYS A 6 -30.18 -29.09 2.98
N TYR A 7 -31.36 -28.51 2.78
CA TYR A 7 -31.48 -27.10 2.41
C TYR A 7 -30.94 -26.17 3.50
N VAL A 8 -31.26 -26.43 4.77
CA VAL A 8 -30.74 -25.61 5.89
C VAL A 8 -29.22 -25.68 5.95
N LEU A 9 -28.62 -26.88 5.83
CA LEU A 9 -27.16 -27.04 5.82
C LEU A 9 -26.48 -26.28 4.68
N ILE A 10 -27.03 -26.36 3.46
CA ILE A 10 -26.49 -25.65 2.30
C ILE A 10 -26.58 -24.14 2.49
N MET A 11 -27.73 -23.63 2.95
CA MET A 11 -27.91 -22.19 3.19
C MET A 11 -26.96 -21.69 4.28
N SER A 12 -26.80 -22.41 5.40
CA SER A 12 -25.86 -22.04 6.45
C SER A 12 -24.41 -22.05 5.95
N ALA A 13 -24.02 -23.02 5.14
CA ALA A 13 -22.68 -23.07 4.55
C ALA A 13 -22.43 -21.89 3.59
N ILE A 14 -23.40 -21.56 2.73
CA ILE A 14 -23.32 -20.40 1.83
C ILE A 14 -23.24 -19.09 2.63
N SER A 15 -24.10 -18.90 3.63
CA SER A 15 -24.07 -17.71 4.49
C SER A 15 -22.73 -17.56 5.23
N LEU A 16 -22.17 -18.66 5.72
CA LEU A 16 -20.85 -18.65 6.36
C LEU A 16 -19.75 -18.24 5.38
N LEU A 17 -19.77 -18.78 4.15
CA LEU A 17 -18.79 -18.45 3.11
C LEU A 17 -18.87 -16.99 2.67
N VAL A 18 -20.09 -16.47 2.48
CA VAL A 18 -20.32 -15.05 2.15
C VAL A 18 -19.84 -14.15 3.29
N PHE A 19 -20.15 -14.50 4.54
CA PHE A 19 -19.72 -13.74 5.71
C PHE A 19 -18.20 -13.76 5.88
N SER A 20 -17.55 -14.92 5.73
CA SER A 20 -16.09 -15.02 5.79
C SER A 20 -15.42 -14.24 4.67
N GLY A 21 -15.96 -14.30 3.44
CA GLY A 21 -15.44 -13.53 2.31
C GLY A 21 -15.56 -12.02 2.53
N PHE A 22 -16.69 -11.57 3.09
CA PHE A 22 -16.89 -10.16 3.43
C PHE A 22 -15.96 -9.66 4.52
N ILE A 23 -15.76 -10.44 5.60
CA ILE A 23 -14.82 -10.08 6.67
C ILE A 23 -13.40 -10.02 6.15
N LEU A 24 -12.97 -11.05 5.40
CA LEU A 24 -11.62 -11.10 4.87
C LEU A 24 -11.35 -9.89 3.96
N TRP A 25 -12.28 -9.60 3.04
CA TRP A 25 -12.18 -8.44 2.16
C TRP A 25 -12.10 -7.12 2.94
N SER A 26 -12.93 -6.94 3.96
CA SER A 26 -12.97 -5.72 4.79
C SER A 26 -11.69 -5.52 5.60
N VAL A 27 -11.07 -6.60 6.09
CA VAL A 27 -9.82 -6.54 6.89
C VAL A 27 -8.61 -6.28 6.00
N THR A 28 -8.65 -6.72 4.73
CA THR A 28 -7.49 -6.60 3.83
C THR A 28 -7.36 -5.24 3.15
N ARG A 29 -8.41 -4.43 3.09
CA ARG A 29 -8.39 -3.17 2.33
C ARG A 29 -7.58 -2.11 3.06
N ALA A 30 -6.61 -1.52 2.39
CA ALA A 30 -5.82 -0.45 2.98
C ALA A 30 -6.65 0.85 3.04
N SER A 31 -6.83 1.40 4.24
CA SER A 31 -7.35 2.76 4.41
C SER A 31 -6.18 3.71 4.63
N VAL A 32 -6.15 4.82 3.88
CA VAL A 32 -5.09 5.82 4.01
C VAL A 32 -5.37 6.71 5.23
N PRO A 33 -4.47 6.75 6.23
CA PRO A 33 -4.64 7.60 7.41
C PRO A 33 -4.63 9.11 7.07
N GLU A 34 -5.48 9.91 7.70
CA GLU A 34 -5.58 11.36 7.41
C GLU A 34 -4.28 12.13 7.67
N ASP A 35 -3.49 11.70 8.66
CA ASP A 35 -2.22 12.32 9.04
C ASP A 35 -1.18 12.26 7.91
N VAL A 36 -1.22 11.24 7.05
CA VAL A 36 -0.23 11.08 5.96
C VAL A 36 -0.74 11.52 4.59
N LYS A 37 -2.06 11.65 4.39
CA LYS A 37 -2.66 11.95 3.08
C LYS A 37 -2.04 13.17 2.39
N HIS A 38 -1.71 14.20 3.14
CA HIS A 38 -1.17 15.44 2.60
C HIS A 38 0.21 15.28 1.91
N LYS A 39 0.94 14.21 2.22
CA LYS A 39 2.20 13.85 1.56
C LYS A 39 2.04 12.85 0.42
N LEU A 40 0.86 12.29 0.21
CA LEU A 40 0.62 11.28 -0.82
C LEU A 40 -0.04 11.91 -2.06
N GLY A 41 0.42 11.51 -3.24
CA GLY A 41 -0.26 11.82 -4.50
C GLY A 41 -1.68 11.22 -4.55
N SER A 42 -2.62 11.90 -5.18
CA SER A 42 -4.01 11.43 -5.35
C SER A 42 -4.08 10.02 -5.95
N ASP A 43 -3.28 9.78 -6.98
CA ASP A 43 -3.28 8.52 -7.73
C ASP A 43 -2.74 7.36 -6.87
N LEU A 44 -1.77 7.66 -6.00
CA LEU A 44 -1.26 6.70 -5.02
C LEU A 44 -2.32 6.37 -3.97
N ILE A 45 -3.05 7.38 -3.47
CA ILE A 45 -4.17 7.18 -2.53
C ILE A 45 -5.23 6.27 -3.14
N GLU A 46 -5.65 6.54 -4.38
CA GLU A 46 -6.65 5.72 -5.08
C GLU A 46 -6.17 4.27 -5.22
N ARG A 47 -4.90 4.06 -5.59
CA ARG A 47 -4.31 2.73 -5.73
C ARG A 47 -4.24 1.96 -4.42
N ILE A 48 -3.82 2.61 -3.33
CA ILE A 48 -3.78 2.00 -2.01
C ILE A 48 -5.20 1.58 -1.59
N GLN A 49 -6.19 2.45 -1.77
CA GLN A 49 -7.60 2.17 -1.41
C GLN A 49 -8.27 1.10 -2.28
N ALA A 50 -7.81 0.94 -3.52
CA ALA A 50 -8.24 -0.14 -4.40
C ALA A 50 -7.58 -1.48 -4.06
N GLY A 51 -6.40 -1.46 -3.43
CA GLY A 51 -5.58 -2.63 -3.11
C GLY A 51 -5.77 -3.18 -1.70
N THR A 52 -4.84 -4.08 -1.35
CA THR A 52 -4.72 -4.66 0.00
C THR A 52 -3.47 -4.13 0.70
N LEU A 53 -3.37 -4.31 2.03
CA LEU A 53 -2.15 -3.99 2.78
C LEU A 53 -0.90 -4.74 2.32
N ALA A 54 -1.04 -5.84 1.58
CA ALA A 54 0.07 -6.62 1.03
C ALA A 54 0.43 -6.24 -0.41
N THR A 55 -0.32 -5.32 -1.03
CA THR A 55 -0.07 -4.91 -2.41
C THR A 55 1.18 -4.04 -2.48
N ILE A 56 2.16 -4.41 -3.30
CA ILE A 56 3.35 -3.60 -3.52
C ILE A 56 3.02 -2.48 -4.51
N HIS A 57 3.41 -1.26 -4.18
CA HIS A 57 3.20 -0.06 -4.97
C HIS A 57 4.53 0.54 -5.42
N ASP A 58 4.61 0.77 -6.72
CA ASP A 58 5.69 1.50 -7.36
C ASP A 58 5.63 3.00 -6.95
N SER A 59 6.62 3.44 -6.18
CA SER A 59 6.59 4.71 -5.45
C SER A 59 7.82 5.57 -5.73
N ILE A 60 7.59 6.86 -6.00
CA ILE A 60 8.62 7.90 -6.04
C ILE A 60 8.57 8.65 -4.72
N VAL A 61 9.67 8.64 -3.98
CA VAL A 61 9.80 9.32 -2.69
C VAL A 61 10.70 10.54 -2.86
N ALA A 62 10.14 11.72 -2.60
CA ALA A 62 10.87 12.98 -2.58
C ALA A 62 11.20 13.36 -1.13
N CYS A 63 12.47 13.63 -0.86
CA CYS A 63 12.99 14.09 0.43
C CYS A 63 13.54 15.52 0.31
N ARG A 64 13.89 16.13 1.44
CA ARG A 64 14.42 17.51 1.45
C ARG A 64 15.87 17.61 0.97
N SER A 65 16.61 16.53 1.11
CA SER A 65 18.04 16.43 0.77
C SER A 65 18.39 14.99 0.41
N ILE A 66 19.60 14.77 -0.10
CA ILE A 66 20.11 13.42 -0.34
C ILE A 66 20.44 12.67 0.98
N ASP A 67 20.92 13.38 2.01
CA ASP A 67 21.18 12.78 3.32
C ASP A 67 19.88 12.32 4.00
N ASP A 68 18.81 13.10 3.84
CA ASP A 68 17.45 12.77 4.28
C ASP A 68 16.95 11.52 3.53
N ALA A 69 17.22 11.42 2.22
CA ALA A 69 16.85 10.24 1.43
C ALA A 69 17.54 8.97 1.94
N TYR A 70 18.85 9.02 2.21
CA TYR A 70 19.56 7.87 2.79
C TYR A 70 19.04 7.51 4.19
N THR A 71 18.70 8.50 5.02
CA THR A 71 18.08 8.27 6.34
C THR A 71 16.75 7.50 6.22
N VAL A 72 15.94 7.80 5.20
CA VAL A 72 14.68 7.08 4.95
C VAL A 72 14.96 5.68 4.40
N ILE A 73 15.92 5.55 3.47
CA ILE A 73 16.32 4.27 2.86
C ILE A 73 16.78 3.27 3.93
N ASP A 74 17.55 3.71 4.94
CA ASP A 74 18.01 2.87 6.05
C ASP A 74 16.87 2.27 6.90
N THR A 75 15.63 2.76 6.75
CA THR A 75 14.44 2.21 7.42
C THR A 75 13.66 1.19 6.58
N LEU A 76 14.06 1.01 5.32
CA LEU A 76 13.42 0.11 4.37
C LEU A 76 14.20 -1.20 4.25
N PRO A 77 13.55 -2.30 3.84
CA PRO A 77 14.28 -3.49 3.39
C PRO A 77 15.23 -3.16 2.23
N ASP A 78 16.42 -3.76 2.21
CA ASP A 78 17.43 -3.52 1.18
C ASP A 78 16.90 -3.73 -0.26
N GLU A 79 15.94 -4.65 -0.42
CA GLU A 79 15.32 -5.02 -1.69
C GLU A 79 14.20 -4.07 -2.16
N SER A 80 13.78 -3.12 -1.31
CA SER A 80 12.69 -2.20 -1.63
C SER A 80 13.12 -1.03 -2.51
N VAL A 81 14.41 -0.67 -2.54
CA VAL A 81 14.91 0.52 -3.24
C VAL A 81 15.52 0.14 -4.57
N GLU A 82 14.97 0.67 -5.66
CA GLU A 82 15.40 0.36 -7.03
C GLU A 82 16.44 1.37 -7.53
N GLN A 83 16.21 2.66 -7.27
CA GLN A 83 17.07 3.74 -7.76
C GLN A 83 17.09 4.92 -6.82
N VAL A 84 18.25 5.55 -6.65
CA VAL A 84 18.41 6.82 -5.92
C VAL A 84 18.73 7.94 -6.89
N TRP A 85 18.03 9.08 -6.77
CA TRP A 85 18.27 10.29 -7.55
C TRP A 85 18.96 11.34 -6.68
N GLU A 86 20.28 11.25 -6.61
CA GLU A 86 21.10 12.09 -5.72
C GLU A 86 20.87 13.60 -5.92
N LEU A 87 20.74 14.03 -7.18
CA LEU A 87 20.54 15.44 -7.52
C LEU A 87 19.16 15.98 -7.14
N LEU A 88 18.16 15.11 -6.96
CA LEU A 88 16.79 15.49 -6.65
C LEU A 88 16.44 15.26 -5.17
N GLY A 89 17.34 14.62 -4.40
CA GLY A 89 17.07 14.25 -3.01
C GLY A 89 15.88 13.29 -2.89
N GLY A 90 15.82 12.28 -3.75
CA GLY A 90 14.71 11.32 -3.77
C GLY A 90 15.13 9.95 -4.27
N PHE A 91 14.21 9.00 -4.21
CA PHE A 91 14.45 7.62 -4.64
C PHE A 91 13.17 6.96 -5.15
N HIS A 92 13.36 5.90 -5.93
CA HIS A 92 12.35 5.00 -6.44
C HIS A 92 12.36 3.72 -5.60
N ALA A 93 11.18 3.33 -5.11
CA ALA A 93 11.02 2.13 -4.29
C ALA A 93 9.71 1.38 -4.56
N PHE A 94 9.74 0.08 -4.30
CA PHE A 94 8.60 -0.80 -4.30
C PHE A 94 8.14 -1.02 -2.86
N LEU A 95 7.02 -0.39 -2.49
CA LEU A 95 6.59 -0.28 -1.10
C LEU A 95 5.19 -0.82 -0.87
N THR A 96 4.99 -1.52 0.24
CA THR A 96 3.67 -1.84 0.77
C THR A 96 3.00 -0.59 1.36
N PRO A 97 1.66 -0.55 1.51
CA PRO A 97 0.96 0.53 2.21
C PRO A 97 1.52 0.80 3.61
N GLU A 98 1.90 -0.24 4.35
CA GLU A 98 2.47 -0.09 5.69
C GLU A 98 3.78 0.71 5.65
N GLU A 99 4.67 0.39 4.73
CA GLU A 99 5.94 1.09 4.53
C GLU A 99 5.71 2.52 4.07
N ILE A 100 4.79 2.74 3.12
CA ILE A 100 4.39 4.09 2.66
C ILE A 100 3.92 4.93 3.84
N PHE A 101 3.04 4.39 4.69
CA PHE A 101 2.52 5.13 5.85
C PHE A 101 3.60 5.37 6.91
N ARG A 102 4.55 4.45 7.06
CA ARG A 102 5.69 4.60 7.97
C ARG A 102 6.58 5.76 7.50
N ILE A 103 7.04 5.73 6.26
CA ILE A 103 7.96 6.76 5.74
C ILE A 103 7.26 8.11 5.55
N ALA A 104 5.97 8.15 5.24
CA ALA A 104 5.24 9.42 5.15
C ALA A 104 5.22 10.19 6.48
N ARG A 105 5.32 9.49 7.63
CA ARG A 105 5.41 10.14 8.94
C ARG A 105 6.80 10.67 9.29
N MET A 106 7.81 10.35 8.49
CA MET A 106 9.16 10.87 8.66
C MET A 106 9.23 12.33 8.18
N ASP A 107 9.96 13.17 8.90
CA ASP A 107 10.09 14.60 8.59
C ASP A 107 10.97 14.84 7.34
N GLU A 108 11.81 13.86 7.04
CA GLU A 108 12.70 13.77 5.88
C GLU A 108 11.90 13.69 4.56
N VAL A 109 10.74 13.06 4.59
CA VAL A 109 9.88 12.84 3.41
C VAL A 109 8.98 14.05 3.17
N VAL A 110 9.10 14.64 1.99
CA VAL A 110 8.29 15.77 1.52
C VAL A 110 7.03 15.27 0.83
N ARG A 111 7.18 14.28 -0.06
CA ARG A 111 6.09 13.77 -0.89
C ARG A 111 6.36 12.35 -1.37
N ILE A 112 5.30 11.58 -1.55
CA ILE A 112 5.31 10.24 -2.15
C ILE A 112 4.27 10.21 -3.27
N ASP A 113 4.69 9.91 -4.48
CA ASP A 113 3.82 9.77 -5.64
C ASP A 113 3.90 8.35 -6.21
N TYR A 114 2.85 7.97 -6.94
CA TYR A 114 2.84 6.73 -7.72
C TYR A 114 3.66 6.94 -9.00
N ASN A 115 4.59 6.04 -9.30
CA ASN A 115 5.29 6.09 -10.58
C ASN A 115 4.38 5.55 -11.69
N ALA A 116 3.78 6.45 -12.46
CA ALA A 116 2.84 6.08 -13.54
C ALA A 116 3.51 5.80 -14.90
N VAL A 117 4.83 5.92 -15.03
CA VAL A 117 5.55 5.76 -16.31
C VAL A 117 6.00 4.31 -16.47
N ILE A 118 5.23 3.47 -17.18
CA ILE A 118 5.47 3.02 -18.57
C ILE A 118 6.85 2.38 -18.77
N THR A 119 6.83 1.13 -19.21
CA THR A 119 7.93 0.39 -19.86
C THR A 119 8.88 1.31 -20.63
N ILE A 120 10.13 1.37 -20.21
CA ILE A 120 11.20 1.96 -21.03
C ILE A 120 11.43 0.99 -22.19
N PHE A 121 10.94 1.34 -23.39
CA PHE A 121 11.42 0.85 -24.67
C PHE A 121 12.21 1.96 -25.35
#